data_AF-A0A6M0BNB8-F1
#
_entry.id   AF-A0A6M0BNB8-F1
#
_cell.length_a   1.000
_cell.length_b   1.000
_cell.length_c   1.000
_cell.angle_alpha   90.00
_cell.angle_beta   90.00
_cell.angle_gamma   90.00
#
_symmetry.space_group_name_H-M   'P 1'
#
loop_
_entity.id
_entity.type
_entity.pdbx_description
1 polymer ?
#
loop_
_entity_poly.entity_id
_entity_poly.type
_entity_poly.pdbx_seq_one_letter_code
_entity_poly.pdbx_strand_id
1 'polypeptide(L)'
;AVEFIEQPLPPEQFDVMLEMSHNYSTAIALDESVATLDQLEQCYQRGWRGIFVIKAAIAGSRKRLRQFCDTYPIDTVFSSALETTIGQQAVLQLAAELSDFKRAVGFGVNHWFNEG
;
A
#
# COMPACT_ATOMS: atom_id res chain seq x y z
N ALA A 1 20.19 -1.60 6.66
CA ALA A 1 19.17 -2.33 7.44
C ALA A 1 18.01 -2.65 6.50
N VAL A 2 17.24 -3.72 6.76
CA VAL A 2 16.01 -4.03 6.00
C VAL A 2 14.92 -3.03 6.40
N GLU A 3 14.21 -2.45 5.43
CA GLU A 3 13.17 -1.45 5.69
C GLU A 3 11.86 -2.08 6.19
N PHE A 4 11.35 -3.09 5.48
CA PHE A 4 10.21 -3.91 5.90
C PHE A 4 10.19 -5.25 5.15
N ILE A 5 9.33 -6.16 5.61
CA ILE A 5 8.94 -7.38 4.89
C ILE A 5 7.53 -7.16 4.33
N GLU A 6 7.37 -7.31 3.02
CA GLU A 6 6.08 -7.15 2.34
C GLU A 6 5.32 -8.48 2.34
N GLN A 7 4.09 -8.45 2.85
CA GLN A 7 3.13 -9.56 2.88
C GLN A 7 3.76 -10.94 3.19
N PRO A 8 4.30 -11.17 4.40
CA PRO A 8 4.98 -12.43 4.73
C PRO A 8 4.05 -13.66 4.73
N LEU A 9 2.74 -13.46 4.82
CA LEU A 9 1.72 -14.51 4.89
C LEU A 9 0.54 -14.16 3.98
N PRO A 10 -0.26 -15.16 3.53
CA PRO A 10 -1.44 -14.89 2.72
C PRO A 10 -2.51 -14.11 3.51
N PRO A 11 -3.43 -13.38 2.84
CA PRO A 11 -4.39 -12.49 3.51
C PRO A 11 -5.27 -13.15 4.58
N GLU A 12 -5.58 -14.44 4.43
CA GLU A 12 -6.37 -15.21 5.40
C GLU A 12 -5.68 -15.33 6.76
N GLN A 13 -4.37 -15.10 6.82
CA GLN A 13 -3.56 -15.15 8.04
C GLN A 13 -3.26 -13.74 8.59
N PHE A 14 -4.14 -12.77 8.36
CA PHE A 14 -4.00 -11.42 8.89
C PHE A 14 -3.72 -11.36 10.39
N ASP A 15 -4.42 -12.16 11.21
CA ASP A 15 -4.23 -12.12 12.67
C ASP A 15 -2.82 -12.54 13.08
N VAL A 16 -2.21 -13.49 12.35
CA VAL A 16 -0.81 -13.89 12.56
C VAL A 16 0.13 -12.75 12.17
N MET A 17 -0.09 -12.09 11.03
CA MET A 17 0.71 -10.93 10.64
C MET A 17 0.59 -9.78 11.65
N LEU A 18 -0.62 -9.54 12.19
CA LEU A 18 -0.86 -8.53 13.22
C LEU A 18 -0.09 -8.87 14.51
N GLU A 19 -0.13 -10.12 14.96
CA GLU A 19 0.67 -10.58 16.09
C GLU A 19 2.17 -10.41 15.84
N MET A 20 2.66 -10.81 14.66
CA MET A 20 4.05 -10.63 14.25
C MET A 20 4.48 -9.16 14.27
N SER A 21 3.61 -8.24 13.83
CA SER A 21 3.89 -6.81 13.81
C SER A 21 4.12 -6.21 15.21
N HIS A 22 3.58 -6.85 16.26
CA HIS A 22 3.79 -6.45 17.65
C HIS A 22 5.02 -7.14 18.28
N ASN A 23 5.35 -8.35 17.82
CA ASN A 23 6.38 -9.20 18.44
C ASN A 23 7.78 -9.02 17.83
N TYR A 24 7.89 -8.44 16.63
CA TYR A 24 9.15 -8.25 15.93
C TYR A 24 9.42 -6.79 15.58
N SER A 25 10.69 -6.40 15.55
CA SER A 25 11.11 -5.02 15.26
C SER A 25 11.19 -4.70 13.77
N THR A 26 11.32 -5.72 12.91
CA THR A 26 11.29 -5.51 11.46
C THR A 26 9.87 -5.22 11.04
N ALA A 27 9.65 -4.04 10.43
CA ALA A 27 8.33 -3.63 9.99
C ALA A 27 7.75 -4.61 8.96
N ILE A 28 6.43 -4.73 8.97
CA ILE A 28 5.68 -5.50 7.97
C ILE A 28 4.83 -4.51 7.17
N ALA A 29 4.75 -4.73 5.85
CA ALA A 29 3.85 -4.03 4.95
C ALA A 29 2.79 -5.00 4.42
N LEU A 30 1.53 -4.55 4.34
CA LEU A 30 0.47 -5.29 3.69
C LEU A 30 0.36 -4.87 2.23
N ASP A 31 0.29 -5.83 1.30
CA ASP A 31 0.04 -5.60 -0.12
C ASP A 31 -1.22 -6.34 -0.56
N GLU A 32 -1.16 -7.67 -0.71
CA GLU A 32 -2.30 -8.50 -1.10
C GLU A 32 -3.47 -8.42 -0.12
N SER A 33 -3.19 -8.18 1.17
CA SER A 33 -4.23 -7.97 2.19
C SER A 33 -5.00 -6.66 2.02
N VAL A 34 -4.54 -5.71 1.21
CA VAL A 34 -5.09 -4.34 1.10
C VAL A 34 -5.29 -3.89 -0.35
N ALA A 35 -5.52 -4.84 -1.26
CA ALA A 35 -5.67 -4.58 -2.69
C ALA A 35 -6.85 -3.64 -3.02
N THR A 36 -7.91 -3.63 -2.20
CA THR A 36 -9.06 -2.74 -2.33
C THR A 36 -9.20 -1.81 -1.11
N LEU A 37 -9.89 -0.68 -1.30
CA LEU A 37 -10.17 0.25 -0.20
C LEU A 37 -10.96 -0.38 0.96
N ASP A 38 -11.91 -1.26 0.68
CA ASP A 38 -12.67 -1.90 1.74
C ASP A 38 -11.77 -2.82 2.59
N GLN A 39 -10.82 -3.52 1.96
CA GLN A 39 -9.83 -4.34 2.66
C GLN A 39 -8.83 -3.50 3.46
N LEU A 40 -8.38 -2.37 2.91
CA LEU A 40 -7.53 -1.40 3.60
C LEU A 40 -8.21 -0.86 4.86
N GLU A 41 -9.45 -0.38 4.72
CA GLU A 41 -10.28 0.12 5.82
C GLU A 41 -10.49 -0.97 6.89
N GLN A 42 -10.78 -2.21 6.48
CA GLN A 42 -10.93 -3.35 7.39
C GLN A 42 -9.64 -3.65 8.15
N CYS A 43 -8.49 -3.72 7.49
CA CYS A 43 -7.19 -3.96 8.14
C CYS A 43 -6.88 -2.88 9.18
N TYR A 44 -7.14 -1.61 8.85
CA TYR A 44 -6.98 -0.51 9.78
C TYR A 44 -7.93 -0.60 10.98
N GLN A 45 -9.21 -0.91 10.75
CA GLN A 45 -10.20 -1.09 11.83
C GLN A 45 -9.86 -2.27 12.75
N ARG A 46 -9.26 -3.32 12.21
CA ARG A 46 -8.76 -4.49 12.97
C ARG A 46 -7.47 -4.23 13.72
N GLY A 47 -6.90 -3.03 13.63
CA GLY A 47 -5.77 -2.60 14.44
C GLY A 47 -4.41 -2.59 13.73
N TRP A 48 -4.36 -2.81 12.41
CA TRP A 48 -3.08 -2.73 11.69
C TRP A 48 -2.53 -1.31 11.73
N ARG A 49 -1.30 -1.15 12.24
CA ARG A 49 -0.56 0.12 12.29
C ARG A 49 0.81 0.06 11.61
N GLY A 50 1.08 -1.04 10.90
CA GLY A 50 2.23 -1.16 10.02
C GLY A 50 2.03 -0.40 8.71
N ILE A 51 2.78 -0.80 7.69
CA ILE A 51 2.80 -0.12 6.39
C ILE A 51 1.68 -0.66 5.50
N PHE A 52 1.08 0.21 4.68
CA PHE A 52 0.09 -0.12 3.66
C PHE A 52 0.69 0.10 2.27
N VAL A 53 0.82 -0.96 1.48
CA VAL A 53 1.18 -0.86 0.06
C VAL A 53 -0.09 -0.59 -0.74
N ILE A 54 -0.19 0.61 -1.31
CA ILE A 54 -1.40 1.09 -1.98
C ILE A 54 -1.22 0.99 -3.49
N LYS A 55 -1.97 0.08 -4.09
CA LYS A 55 -2.13 -0.04 -5.55
C LYS A 55 -3.33 0.79 -6.01
N ALA A 56 -3.16 2.11 -6.05
CA ALA A 56 -4.27 3.05 -6.25
C ALA A 56 -5.04 2.85 -7.58
N ALA A 57 -4.41 2.28 -8.60
CA ALA A 57 -5.06 1.96 -9.87
C ALA A 57 -6.17 0.89 -9.75
N ILE A 58 -6.10 0.02 -8.74
CA ILE A 58 -7.09 -1.05 -8.49
C ILE A 58 -7.81 -0.92 -7.15
N ALA A 59 -7.40 0.04 -6.29
CA ALA A 59 -7.96 0.21 -4.95
C ALA A 59 -9.45 0.64 -4.95
N GLY A 60 -9.93 1.25 -6.04
CA GLY A 60 -11.30 1.74 -6.19
C GLY A 60 -11.38 3.26 -6.26
N SER A 61 -12.21 3.88 -5.41
CA SER A 61 -12.49 5.32 -5.49
C SER A 61 -11.32 6.19 -4.98
N ARG A 62 -10.65 6.90 -5.89
CA ARG A 62 -9.62 7.90 -5.55
C ARG A 62 -10.07 8.90 -4.48
N LYS A 63 -11.34 9.32 -4.52
CA LYS A 63 -11.89 10.27 -3.53
C LYS A 63 -11.97 9.64 -2.14
N ARG A 64 -12.42 8.38 -2.02
CA ARG A 64 -12.43 7.66 -0.74
C ARG A 64 -11.02 7.43 -0.23
N LEU A 65 -10.09 7.03 -1.11
CA LEU A 65 -8.69 6.84 -0.73
C LEU A 65 -8.09 8.11 -0.12
N ARG A 66 -8.26 9.25 -0.78
CA ARG A 66 -7.82 10.55 -0.26
C ARG A 66 -8.45 10.85 1.10
N GLN A 67 -9.77 10.73 1.20
CA GLN A 67 -10.47 10.97 2.46
C GLN A 67 -9.97 10.07 3.59
N PHE A 68 -9.66 8.80 3.29
CA PHE A 68 -9.11 7.87 4.26
C PHE A 68 -7.73 8.31 4.76
N CYS A 69 -6.81 8.62 3.84
CA CYS A 69 -5.47 9.12 4.18
C CYS A 69 -5.50 10.47 4.93
N ASP A 70 -6.43 11.37 4.58
CA ASP A 70 -6.60 12.65 5.28
C ASP A 70 -7.14 12.45 6.71
N THR A 71 -7.99 11.43 6.90
CA THR A 71 -8.62 11.14 8.21
C THR A 71 -7.68 10.36 9.12
N TYR A 72 -6.87 9.46 8.56
CA TYR A 72 -6.02 8.55 9.30
C TYR A 72 -4.57 8.66 8.81
N PRO A 73 -3.63 9.09 9.67
CA PRO A 73 -2.21 9.17 9.31
C PRO A 73 -1.61 7.77 9.25
N ILE A 74 -1.82 7.08 8.13
CA ILE A 74 -1.28 5.76 7.87
C ILE A 74 0.05 5.83 7.13
N ASP A 75 0.94 4.89 7.42
CA ASP A 75 2.21 4.75 6.71
C ASP A 75 1.98 4.04 5.38
N THR A 76 2.36 4.68 4.27
CA THR A 76 1.98 4.25 2.92
C THR A 76 3.17 4.10 1.99
N VAL A 77 3.08 3.09 1.12
CA VAL A 77 3.92 2.92 -0.07
C VAL A 77 2.99 2.85 -1.27
N PHE A 78 2.97 3.88 -2.12
CA PHE A 78 2.23 3.79 -3.38
C PHE A 78 3.01 2.91 -4.37
N SER A 79 2.33 1.94 -4.96
CA SER A 79 2.94 0.95 -5.84
C SER A 79 2.10 0.72 -7.10
N SER A 80 2.75 0.21 -8.15
CA SER A 80 2.10 -0.09 -9.43
C SER A 80 1.27 -1.38 -9.36
N ALA A 81 0.15 -1.40 -10.06
CA ALA A 81 -0.62 -2.60 -10.38
C ALA A 81 -0.40 -3.06 -11.83
N LEU A 82 0.72 -2.64 -12.45
CA LEU A 82 1.00 -2.80 -13.87
C LEU A 82 -0.02 -2.07 -14.78
N GLU A 83 -0.45 -0.89 -14.35
CA GLU A 83 -1.24 0.02 -15.18
C GLU A 83 -0.43 0.66 -16.32
N THR A 84 -1.11 1.16 -17.35
CA THR A 84 -0.49 1.98 -18.43
C THR A 84 0.09 3.29 -17.90
N THR A 85 0.92 3.96 -18.71
CA THR A 85 1.50 5.27 -18.39
C THR A 85 0.49 6.33 -17.91
N ILE A 86 -0.75 6.34 -18.44
CA ILE A 86 -1.81 7.27 -17.97
C ILE A 86 -2.18 6.97 -16.51
N GLY A 87 -2.34 5.70 -16.16
CA GLY A 87 -2.65 5.26 -14.80
C GLY A 87 -1.48 5.56 -13.85
N GLN A 88 -0.26 5.23 -14.26
CA GLN A 88 0.95 5.49 -13.49
C GLN A 88 1.09 6.97 -13.14
N GLN A 89 0.94 7.88 -14.11
CA GLN A 89 1.01 9.32 -13.86
C GLN A 89 -0.05 9.79 -12.86
N ALA A 90 -1.28 9.29 -12.98
CA ALA A 90 -2.36 9.63 -12.06
C ALA A 90 -2.08 9.13 -10.63
N VAL A 91 -1.50 7.94 -10.47
CA VAL A 91 -1.13 7.41 -9.14
C VAL A 91 0.07 8.17 -8.57
N LEU A 92 1.08 8.50 -9.37
CA LEU A 92 2.25 9.26 -8.91
C LEU A 92 1.85 10.66 -8.41
N GLN A 93 0.92 11.32 -9.11
CA GLN A 93 0.37 12.60 -8.63
C GLN A 93 -0.34 12.44 -7.29
N LEU A 94 -1.16 11.39 -7.14
CA LEU A 94 -1.85 11.09 -5.88
C LEU A 94 -0.85 10.76 -4.76
N ALA A 95 0.21 10.00 -5.06
CA ALA A 95 1.25 9.65 -4.11
C ALA A 95 1.98 10.89 -3.61
N ALA A 96 2.29 11.85 -4.49
CA ALA A 96 2.93 13.11 -4.11
C ALA A 96 2.07 13.97 -3.17
N GLU A 97 0.74 13.82 -3.24
CA GLU A 97 -0.22 14.51 -2.37
C GLU A 97 -0.39 13.81 -1.02
N LEU A 98 -0.33 12.48 -0.95
CA LEU A 98 -0.74 11.69 0.22
C LEU A 98 0.40 10.99 0.98
N SER A 99 1.63 10.97 0.45
CA SER A 99 2.74 10.22 1.06
C SER A 99 3.43 11.01 2.17
N ASP A 100 2.90 10.96 3.40
CA ASP A 100 3.46 11.66 4.55
C ASP A 100 4.83 11.13 4.99
N PHE A 101 5.04 9.80 4.92
CA PHE A 101 6.23 9.14 5.46
C PHE A 101 7.43 9.12 4.51
N LYS A 102 7.29 9.74 3.31
CA LYS A 102 8.35 9.89 2.29
C LYS A 102 9.06 8.59 1.88
N ARG A 103 8.33 7.48 1.81
CA ARG A 103 8.85 6.21 1.30
C ARG A 103 9.01 6.27 -0.22
N ALA A 104 9.97 5.50 -0.74
CA ALA A 104 10.11 5.34 -2.19
C ALA A 104 8.87 4.65 -2.77
N VAL A 105 8.44 5.07 -3.96
CA VAL A 105 7.26 4.51 -4.64
C VAL A 105 7.63 3.25 -5.45
N GLY A 106 6.72 2.28 -5.52
CA GLY A 106 6.89 0.99 -6.19
C GLY A 106 6.58 1.00 -7.69
N PHE A 107 7.17 1.93 -8.46
CA PHE A 107 6.91 2.10 -9.90
C PHE A 107 8.06 1.66 -10.82
N GLY A 108 9.03 0.89 -10.31
CA GLY A 108 10.16 0.34 -11.07
C GLY A 108 9.79 -0.78 -12.06
N VAL A 109 8.60 -0.76 -12.63
CA VAL A 109 7.99 -1.86 -13.41
C VAL A 109 8.09 -1.68 -14.92
N ASN A 110 8.62 -0.55 -15.41
CA ASN A 110 8.63 -0.20 -16.83
C ASN A 110 9.27 -1.26 -17.73
N HIS A 111 10.22 -2.06 -17.22
CA HIS A 111 10.88 -3.14 -17.96
C HIS A 111 9.97 -4.33 -18.29
N TRP A 112 8.81 -4.45 -17.63
CA TRP A 112 7.78 -5.45 -17.95
C TRP A 112 6.87 -5.03 -19.10
N PHE A 113 6.90 -3.75 -19.49
CA PHE A 113 6.12 -3.23 -20.59
C PHE A 113 6.98 -3.18 -21.85
N ASN A 114 6.45 -3.69 -22.96
CA ASN A 114 7.02 -3.46 -24.30
C ASN A 114 6.61 -2.06 -24.82
N GLU A 115 6.81 -1.02 -24.03
CA GLU A 115 6.66 0.36 -24.49
C GLU A 115 8.01 0.80 -25.07
N GLY A 116 8.08 0.76 -26.41
CA GLY A 116 9.23 1.24 -27.19
C GLY A 116 9.26 2.75 -27.35
#